data_AF-A0A3S4P6N5-F1
#
_entry.id   AF-A0A3S4P6N5-F1
#
_cell.length_a   1.000
_cell.length_b   1.000
_cell.length_c   1.000
_cell.angle_alpha   90.00
_cell.angle_beta   90.00
_cell.angle_gamma   90.00
#
_symmetry.space_group_name_H-M   'P 1'
#
loop_
_entity.id
_entity.type
_entity.pdbx_description
1 polymer ?
#
loop_
_entity_poly.entity_id
_entity_poly.type
_entity_poly.pdbx_seq_one_letter_code
_entity_poly.pdbx_strand_id
1 'polypeptide(L)'
;MPKKKKRTLSPDYPRDPAQVYLWLEEAGWQIMGKTGVRVFHDYLREKHQQRDCYEALLELETRYCRQEPYITLGRYIHVTARKPQSKDKV
;
A
#
# COMPACT_ATOMS: atom_id res chain seq x y z
N MET A 1 -12.25 -11.78 -36.60
CA MET A 1 -12.63 -11.01 -35.38
C MET A 1 -11.42 -10.94 -34.46
N PRO A 2 -10.81 -9.76 -34.22
CA PRO A 2 -9.64 -9.69 -33.37
C PRO A 2 -10.07 -9.94 -31.91
N LYS A 3 -9.52 -10.99 -31.29
CA LYS A 3 -9.73 -11.29 -29.87
C LYS A 3 -9.21 -10.09 -29.06
N LYS A 4 -10.10 -9.32 -28.42
CA LYS A 4 -9.73 -8.30 -27.44
C LYS A 4 -8.86 -8.99 -26.38
N LYS A 5 -7.54 -8.72 -26.38
CA LYS A 5 -6.66 -9.11 -25.29
C LYS A 5 -7.34 -8.61 -24.01
N LYS A 6 -7.68 -9.52 -23.10
CA LYS A 6 -8.10 -9.16 -21.74
C LYS A 6 -6.96 -8.30 -21.19
N ARG A 7 -7.11 -6.97 -21.20
CA ARG A 7 -6.22 -6.06 -20.47
C ARG A 7 -6.38 -6.45 -19.02
N THR A 8 -5.52 -7.35 -18.55
CA THR A 8 -5.29 -7.54 -17.14
C THR A 8 -4.94 -6.17 -16.60
N LEU A 9 -5.73 -5.64 -15.66
CA LEU A 9 -5.48 -4.37 -14.97
C LEU A 9 -4.23 -4.45 -14.06
N SER A 10 -3.30 -5.35 -14.38
CA SER A 10 -2.04 -5.53 -13.71
C SER A 10 -1.10 -4.41 -14.18
N PRO A 11 -0.54 -3.62 -13.27
CA PRO A 11 0.44 -2.61 -13.64
C PRO A 11 1.69 -3.26 -14.23
N ASP A 12 2.34 -2.59 -15.18
CA ASP A 12 3.55 -3.08 -15.84
C ASP A 12 4.74 -3.23 -14.87
N TYR A 13 4.73 -2.47 -13.77
CA TYR A 13 5.83 -2.45 -12.80
C TYR A 13 5.33 -2.49 -11.35
N PRO A 14 4.99 -3.68 -10.81
CA PRO A 14 4.84 -3.84 -9.37
C PRO A 14 6.18 -3.47 -8.70
N ARG A 15 6.13 -2.63 -7.66
CA ARG A 15 7.32 -2.15 -6.97
C ARG A 15 7.55 -2.94 -5.70
N ASP A 16 8.81 -3.26 -5.44
CA ASP A 16 9.24 -3.78 -4.15
C ASP A 16 9.20 -2.63 -3.12
N PRO A 17 8.47 -2.79 -2.00
CA PRO A 17 8.41 -1.77 -0.95
C PRO A 17 9.79 -1.37 -0.42
N ALA A 18 10.70 -2.32 -0.24
CA ALA A 18 12.04 -2.06 0.29
C ALA A 18 12.83 -1.15 -0.65
N GLN A 19 12.71 -1.39 -1.96
CA GLN A 19 13.35 -0.56 -2.99
C GLN A 19 12.75 0.85 -3.02
N VAL A 20 11.44 0.99 -2.83
CA VAL A 20 10.77 2.30 -2.77
C VAL A 20 11.19 3.08 -1.53
N TYR A 21 11.35 2.43 -0.37
CA TYR A 21 11.88 3.07 0.83
C TYR A 21 13.30 3.57 0.61
N LEU A 22 14.16 2.74 0.00
CA LEU A 22 15.53 3.13 -0.32
C LEU A 22 15.56 4.37 -1.21
N TRP A 23 14.74 4.43 -2.28
CA TRP A 23 14.67 5.62 -3.13
C TRP A 23 14.25 6.89 -2.39
N LEU A 24 13.32 6.77 -1.44
CA LEU A 24 12.90 7.90 -0.61
C LEU A 24 14.04 8.36 0.31
N GLU A 25 14.73 7.43 0.95
CA GLU A 25 15.88 7.71 1.83
C GLU A 25 17.06 8.30 1.05
N GLU A 26 17.40 7.74 -0.11
CA GLU A 26 18.46 8.25 -1.00
C GLU A 26 18.14 9.66 -1.53
N ALA A 27 16.87 9.95 -1.79
CA ALA A 27 16.41 11.29 -2.14
C ALA A 27 16.35 12.26 -0.95
N GLY A 28 16.74 11.82 0.25
CA GLY A 28 16.81 12.63 1.46
C GLY A 28 15.46 12.85 2.15
N TRP A 29 14.44 12.03 1.86
CA TRP A 29 13.14 12.11 2.52
C TRP A 29 13.14 11.33 3.83
N GLN A 30 12.45 11.87 4.83
CA GLN A 30 12.24 11.19 6.10
C GLN A 30 10.89 10.48 6.08
N ILE A 31 10.90 9.14 6.04
CA ILE A 31 9.68 8.34 6.09
C ILE A 31 9.04 8.51 7.49
N MET A 32 7.83 9.05 7.51
CA MET A 32 7.03 9.27 8.73
C MET A 32 6.14 8.08 9.08
N GLY A 33 5.70 7.33 8.07
CA GLY A 33 4.76 6.25 8.27
C GLY A 33 4.58 5.38 7.04
N LYS A 34 4.19 4.14 7.29
CA LYS A 34 3.90 3.12 6.28
C LYS A 34 2.53 2.53 6.61
N THR A 35 1.68 2.35 5.61
CA THR A 35 0.34 1.79 5.81
C THR A 35 -0.03 0.91 4.63
N GLY A 36 -0.32 -0.36 4.89
CA GLY A 36 -0.85 -1.28 3.88
C GLY A 36 -2.31 -0.96 3.58
N VAL A 37 -2.67 -0.95 2.30
CA VAL A 37 -4.02 -0.70 1.83
C VAL A 37 -4.56 -1.99 1.24
N ARG A 38 -5.74 -2.43 1.71
CA ARG A 38 -6.38 -3.73 1.37
C ARG A 38 -5.52 -4.92 1.78
N VAL A 39 -5.22 -5.00 3.08
CA VAL A 39 -4.39 -6.07 3.67
C VAL A 39 -5.16 -7.38 3.84
N PHE A 40 -6.48 -7.32 4.01
CA PHE A 40 -7.33 -8.50 4.14
C PHE A 40 -8.36 -8.60 3.02
N HIS A 41 -8.85 -7.45 2.55
CA HIS A 41 -9.96 -7.36 1.59
C HIS A 41 -9.79 -8.27 0.38
N ASP A 42 -8.62 -8.28 -0.26
CA ASP A 42 -8.36 -9.09 -1.46
C ASP A 42 -8.03 -10.56 -1.18
N TYR A 43 -7.70 -10.92 0.07
CA TYR A 43 -7.33 -12.27 0.49
C TYR A 43 -8.48 -13.07 1.12
N LEU A 44 -9.66 -12.46 1.26
CA LEU A 44 -10.85 -13.16 1.74
C LEU A 44 -11.24 -14.30 0.78
N ARG A 45 -11.47 -15.49 1.35
CA ARG A 45 -11.89 -16.68 0.59
C ARG A 45 -13.24 -16.48 -0.09
N GLU A 46 -14.16 -15.80 0.59
CA GLU A 46 -15.50 -15.50 0.11
C GLU A 46 -15.63 -14.02 -0.21
N LYS A 47 -15.66 -13.67 -1.50
CA LYS A 47 -15.71 -12.27 -1.95
C LYS A 47 -17.02 -11.56 -1.59
N HIS A 48 -18.08 -12.29 -1.27
CA HIS A 48 -19.35 -11.70 -0.82
C HIS A 48 -19.19 -11.03 0.55
N GLN A 49 -18.36 -11.60 1.44
CA GLN A 49 -18.06 -11.04 2.77
C GLN A 49 -17.38 -9.66 2.71
N GLN A 50 -16.75 -9.30 1.58
CA GLN A 50 -16.20 -7.96 1.37
C GLN A 50 -17.30 -6.88 1.44
N ARG A 51 -18.53 -7.22 1.06
CA ARG A 51 -19.69 -6.30 1.12
C ARG A 51 -20.54 -6.56 2.36
N ASP A 52 -20.82 -7.83 2.65
CA ASP A 52 -21.73 -8.19 3.74
C ASP A 52 -21.13 -7.91 5.12
N CYS A 53 -19.80 -7.98 5.26
CA CYS A 53 -19.07 -7.72 6.51
C CYS A 53 -18.09 -6.55 6.36
N TYR A 54 -18.43 -5.55 5.53
CA TYR A 54 -17.54 -4.43 5.22
C TYR A 54 -17.07 -3.66 6.46
N GLU A 55 -17.98 -3.35 7.39
CA GLU A 55 -17.65 -2.58 8.59
C GLU A 55 -16.68 -3.34 9.51
N ALA A 56 -16.96 -4.61 9.78
CA ALA A 56 -16.07 -5.46 10.60
C ALA A 56 -14.70 -5.66 9.92
N LEU A 57 -14.68 -5.82 8.60
CA LEU A 57 -13.45 -5.89 7.82
C LEU A 57 -12.66 -4.57 7.90
N LEU A 58 -13.35 -3.43 7.82
CA LEU A 58 -12.74 -2.11 7.89
C LEU A 58 -12.13 -1.83 9.27
N GLU A 59 -12.79 -2.25 10.36
CA GLU A 59 -12.23 -2.16 11.71
C GLU A 59 -10.94 -2.96 11.84
N LEU A 60 -10.94 -4.20 11.33
CA LEU A 60 -9.74 -5.05 11.32
C LEU A 60 -8.64 -4.46 10.45
N GLU A 61 -8.96 -4.04 9.21
CA GLU A 61 -7.97 -3.39 8.34
C GLU A 61 -7.40 -2.15 9.01
N THR A 62 -8.21 -1.28 9.62
CA THR A 62 -7.74 -0.07 10.29
C THR A 62 -6.82 -0.39 11.48
N ARG A 63 -7.10 -1.47 12.21
CA ARG A 63 -6.29 -1.89 13.36
C ARG A 63 -4.93 -2.45 12.94
N TYR A 64 -4.88 -3.21 11.85
CA TYR A 64 -3.69 -3.97 11.45
C TYR A 64 -2.92 -3.37 10.28
N CYS A 65 -3.47 -2.41 9.52
CA CYS A 65 -2.84 -1.83 8.32
C CYS A 65 -1.49 -1.15 8.57
N ARG A 66 -1.14 -0.83 9.82
CA ARG A 66 0.12 -0.17 10.20
C ARG A 66 1.10 -1.09 10.94
N GLN A 67 0.80 -2.38 11.05
CA GLN A 67 1.65 -3.36 11.73
C GLN A 67 2.29 -4.29 10.70
N GLU A 68 3.55 -4.66 10.92
CA GLU A 68 4.14 -5.78 10.18
C GLU A 68 3.61 -7.11 10.74
N PRO A 69 3.30 -8.11 9.89
CA PRO A 69 3.60 -8.20 8.45
C PRO A 69 2.51 -7.63 7.52
N TYR A 70 1.41 -7.10 8.05
CA TYR A 70 0.24 -6.70 7.27
C TYR A 70 0.52 -5.56 6.28
N ILE A 71 1.36 -4.59 6.63
CA ILE A 71 1.74 -3.50 5.71
C ILE A 71 2.22 -4.05 4.36
N THR A 72 3.15 -5.02 4.40
CA THR A 72 3.81 -5.60 3.21
C THR A 72 2.87 -6.50 2.41
N LEU A 73 1.84 -7.05 3.06
CA LEU A 73 0.78 -7.83 2.41
C LEU A 73 -0.26 -6.95 1.70
N GLY A 74 -0.28 -5.64 1.95
CA GLY A 74 -1.21 -4.73 1.30
C GLY A 74 -1.03 -4.73 -0.22
N ARG A 75 -2.14 -4.70 -0.96
CA ARG A 75 -2.09 -4.54 -2.43
C ARG A 75 -1.45 -3.23 -2.86
N TYR A 76 -1.54 -2.23 -2.00
CA TYR A 76 -0.80 -0.97 -2.10
C TYR A 76 -0.21 -0.63 -0.74
N ILE A 77 0.88 0.13 -0.74
CA ILE A 77 1.46 0.68 0.48
C ILE A 77 1.46 2.20 0.36
N HIS A 78 0.80 2.84 1.30
CA HIS A 78 0.83 4.28 1.48
C HIS A 78 2.02 4.64 2.35
N VAL A 79 2.97 5.37 1.79
CA VAL A 79 4.17 5.84 2.48
C VAL A 79 4.04 7.34 2.66
N THR A 80 4.03 7.81 3.91
CA THR A 80 4.13 9.23 4.20
C THR A 80 5.59 9.56 4.43
N ALA A 81 6.12 10.52 3.66
CA ALA A 81 7.48 10.98 3.81
C ALA A 81 7.51 12.51 3.83
N ARG A 82 8.36 13.07 4.70
CA ARG A 82 8.56 14.51 4.84
C ARG A 82 9.91 14.88 4.28
N LYS A 83 9.95 15.91 3.43
CA LYS A 83 11.20 16.55 3.06
C LYS A 83 11.74 17.30 4.28
N PRO A 84 12.97 17.02 4.74
CA PRO A 84 13.57 17.76 5.84
C PRO A 84 13.62 19.24 5.45
N GLN A 85 13.15 20.09 6.36
CA GLN A 85 13.18 21.52 6.13
C GLN A 85 14.65 21.94 6.23
N SER A 86 15.24 22.34 5.10
CA SER A 86 16.55 22.94 5.09
C SER A 86 16.57 24.06 6.12
N LYS A 87 17.41 23.96 7.16
CA LYS A 87 17.81 25.14 7.92
C LYS A 87 18.81 25.92 7.06
N ASP A 88 18.31 26.50 5.98
CA ASP A 88 18.90 27.73 5.44
C ASP A 88 18.51 28.84 6.42
N LYS A 89 19.21 28.91 7.55
CA LYS A 89 19.29 30.13 8.34
C LYS A 89 20.70 30.67 8.16
N VAL A 90 20.77 31.64 7.25
CA VAL A 90 21.63 32.84 7.17
C VAL A 90 22.76 32.89 8.20
#